data_AF-A0A829GBU7-F1
#
_entry.id   AF-A0A829GBU7-F1
#
_cell.length_a   1.000
_cell.length_b   1.000
_cell.length_c   1.000
_cell.angle_alpha   90.00
_cell.angle_beta   90.00
_cell.angle_gamma   90.00
#
_symmetry.space_group_name_H-M   'P 1'
#
loop_
_entity.id
_entity.type
_entity.pdbx_description
1 polymer ?
#
loop_
_entity_poly.entity_id
_entity_poly.type
_entity_poly.pdbx_seq_one_letter_code
_entity_poly.pdbx_strand_id
1 'polypeptide(L)'
;MGKFTVLNHPLIQHKLTLIRDKHAGTKEFREIANEIAELMVYEITRDLPLESIEIETPMGKTIQKQLAGKKLAVVPILRAGLG
;
A
#
# COMPACT_ATOMS: atom_id res chain seq x y z
N MET A 1 1.56 -12.49 22.48
CA MET A 1 2.52 -12.04 21.46
C MET A 1 1.70 -11.47 20.30
N GLY A 2 2.00 -10.27 19.80
CA GLY A 2 1.29 -9.72 18.63
C GLY A 2 1.60 -10.49 17.34
N LYS A 3 0.72 -10.43 16.35
CA LYS A 3 0.98 -10.96 15.00
C LYS A 3 2.02 -10.07 14.31
N PHE A 4 3.12 -10.66 13.85
CA PHE A 4 4.17 -9.97 13.11
C PHE A 4 4.30 -10.58 11.72
N THR A 5 4.31 -9.73 10.69
CA THR A 5 4.39 -10.15 9.28
C THR A 5 5.60 -9.49 8.63
N VAL A 6 6.47 -10.28 8.00
CA VAL A 6 7.60 -9.78 7.21
C VAL A 6 7.21 -9.77 5.73
N LEU A 7 7.28 -8.61 5.09
CA LEU A 7 7.00 -8.46 3.66
C LEU A 7 8.28 -8.71 2.84
N ASN A 8 8.42 -9.94 2.34
CA ASN A 8 9.62 -10.40 1.61
C ASN A 8 9.52 -10.22 0.08
N HIS A 9 8.90 -9.14 -0.39
CA HIS A 9 8.79 -8.85 -1.82
C HIS A 9 10.15 -8.35 -2.38
N PRO A 10 10.65 -8.84 -3.52
CA PRO A 10 11.96 -8.46 -4.07
C PRO A 10 12.14 -6.94 -4.25
N LEU A 11 11.11 -6.24 -4.72
CA LEU A 11 11.17 -4.77 -4.87
C LEU A 11 11.28 -4.03 -3.53
N ILE A 12 10.64 -4.53 -2.46
CA ILE A 12 10.77 -3.95 -1.13
C ILE A 12 12.21 -4.13 -0.65
N GLN A 13 12.79 -5.32 -0.82
CA GLN A 13 14.18 -5.60 -0.41
C GLN A 13 15.20 -4.75 -1.19
N HIS A 14 15.00 -4.61 -2.51
CA HIS A 14 15.83 -3.75 -3.35
C HIS A 14 15.78 -2.29 -2.91
N LYS A 15 14.57 -1.72 -2.76
CA LYS A 15 14.37 -0.34 -2.33
C LYS A 15 14.86 -0.10 -0.89
N LEU A 16 14.68 -1.09 0.00
CA LEU A 16 15.21 -1.04 1.36
C LEU A 16 16.74 -1.02 1.39
N THR A 17 17.41 -1.56 0.36
CA THR A 17 18.87 -1.45 0.23
C THR A 17 19.26 -0.02 -0.14
N LEU A 18 18.58 0.57 -1.13
CA LEU A 18 18.84 1.94 -1.59
C LEU A 18 18.62 2.98 -0.47
N ILE A 19 17.52 2.88 0.28
CA ILE A 19 17.22 3.81 1.38
C ILE A 19 18.21 3.70 2.55
N ARG A 20 18.92 2.56 2.67
CA ARG A 20 19.94 2.32 3.71
C ARG A 20 21.32 2.80 3.30
N ASP A 21 21.53 3.14 2.03
CA ASP A 21 22.81 3.68 1.57
C ASP A 21 23.05 5.06 2.22
N LYS A 22 24.20 5.22 2.87
CA LYS A 22 24.63 6.49 3.49
C LYS A 22 24.83 7.61 2.47
N HIS A 23 24.97 7.27 1.19
CA HIS A 23 25.14 8.21 0.09
C HIS A 23 23.82 8.66 -0.53
N ALA A 24 22.68 8.06 -0.15
CA ALA A 24 21.36 8.43 -0.67
C ALA A 24 21.02 9.88 -0.30
N GLY A 25 20.60 10.65 -1.29
CA GLY A 25 20.20 12.04 -1.10
C GLY A 25 18.85 12.15 -0.37
N THR A 26 18.60 13.27 0.31
CA THR A 26 17.33 13.49 1.03
C THR A 26 16.08 13.37 0.15
N LYS A 27 16.18 13.78 -1.13
CA LYS A 27 15.08 13.66 -2.09
C LYS A 27 14.78 12.19 -2.40
N GLU A 28 15.80 11.45 -2.79
CA GLU A 28 15.74 10.03 -3.13
C GLU A 28 15.24 9.20 -1.93
N PHE A 29 15.71 9.50 -0.71
CA PHE A 29 15.22 8.85 0.50
C PHE A 29 13.69 8.97 0.66
N ARG A 30 13.13 10.17 0.49
CA ARG A 30 11.67 10.37 0.61
C ARG A 30 10.90 9.67 -0.50
N GLU A 31 11.41 9.72 -1.72
CA GLU A 31 10.79 9.02 -2.86
C GLU A 31 10.75 7.52 -2.61
N ILE A 32 11.87 6.92 -2.22
CA ILE A 32 11.96 5.48 -1.93
C ILE A 32 11.10 5.09 -0.72
N ALA A 33 11.05 5.92 0.33
CA ALA A 33 10.20 5.65 1.49
C ALA A 33 8.72 5.56 1.10
N ASN A 34 8.26 6.47 0.24
CA ASN A 34 6.89 6.46 -0.28
C ASN A 34 6.63 5.23 -1.16
N GLU A 35 7.56 4.86 -2.05
CA GLU A 35 7.42 3.67 -2.88
C GLU A 35 7.36 2.37 -2.05
N ILE A 36 8.17 2.27 -0.99
CA ILE A 36 8.09 1.13 -0.07
C ILE A 36 6.72 1.12 0.61
N ALA A 37 6.23 2.26 1.10
CA ALA A 37 4.93 2.36 1.75
C ALA A 37 3.79 1.93 0.82
N GLU A 38 3.79 2.32 -0.45
CA GLU A 38 2.80 1.88 -1.45
C GLU A 38 2.78 0.35 -1.63
N LEU A 39 3.97 -0.26 -1.77
CA LEU A 39 4.08 -1.72 -1.87
C LEU A 39 3.58 -2.42 -0.61
N MET A 40 3.85 -1.84 0.57
CA MET A 40 3.34 -2.38 1.83
C MET A 40 1.82 -2.28 1.92
N VAL A 41 1.23 -1.14 1.53
CA VAL A 41 -0.23 -0.92 1.52
C VAL A 41 -0.92 -1.95 0.62
N TYR A 42 -0.35 -2.22 -0.56
CA TYR A 42 -0.88 -3.24 -1.47
C TYR A 42 -0.94 -4.62 -0.80
N GLU A 43 0.12 -5.04 -0.10
CA GLU A 43 0.14 -6.34 0.57
C GLU A 43 -0.82 -6.43 1.76
N ILE A 44 -0.92 -5.38 2.59
CA ILE A 44 -1.79 -5.41 3.78
C ILE A 44 -3.29 -5.30 3.43
N THR A 45 -3.63 -4.78 2.25
CA THR A 45 -5.02 -4.63 1.79
C THR A 45 -5.55 -5.83 1.00
N ARG A 46 -4.75 -6.90 0.89
CA ARG A 46 -5.08 -8.12 0.13
C ARG A 46 -6.39 -8.80 0.55
N ASP A 47 -6.72 -8.75 1.82
CA ASP A 47 -7.88 -9.44 2.40
C ASP A 47 -9.09 -8.52 2.65
N LEU A 48 -9.12 -7.32 2.03
CA LEU A 48 -10.24 -6.41 2.21
C LEU A 48 -11.55 -7.02 1.67
N PRO A 49 -12.67 -6.88 2.40
CA PRO A 49 -13.94 -7.45 2.00
C PRO A 49 -14.48 -6.77 0.74
N LEU A 50 -15.17 -7.56 -0.10
CA LEU A 50 -15.80 -7.10 -1.33
C LEU A 50 -17.30 -7.35 -1.30
N GLU A 51 -18.08 -6.42 -1.84
CA GLU A 51 -19.52 -6.55 -2.06
C GLU A 51 -19.86 -6.59 -3.55
N SER A 52 -20.97 -7.25 -3.89
CA SER A 52 -21.46 -7.33 -5.27
C SER A 52 -22.36 -6.14 -5.57
N ILE A 53 -22.09 -5.45 -6.67
CA ILE A 53 -22.90 -4.33 -7.17
C ILE A 53 -23.30 -4.57 -8.63
N GLU A 54 -24.50 -4.14 -9.02
CA GLU A 54 -24.90 -4.10 -10.42
C GLU A 54 -24.40 -2.80 -11.05
N ILE A 55 -23.68 -2.89 -12.17
CA ILE A 55 -23.21 -1.74 -12.94
C ILE A 55 -23.59 -1.88 -14.41
N GLU A 56 -23.60 -0.76 -15.13
CA GLU A 56 -23.77 -0.71 -16.57
C GLU A 56 -22.43 -0.44 -17.26
N THR A 57 -22.00 -1.39 -18.10
CA THR A 57 -20.82 -1.24 -18.96
C THR A 57 -21.28 -0.84 -20.37
N PRO A 58 -20.38 -0.37 -21.26
CA PRO A 58 -20.72 -0.14 -22.67
C PRO A 58 -21.30 -1.38 -23.38
N MET A 59 -21.08 -2.58 -22.84
CA MET A 59 -21.57 -3.86 -23.40
C MET A 59 -22.85 -4.37 -22.70
N GLY A 60 -23.36 -3.67 -21.68
CA GLY A 60 -24.58 -4.03 -20.94
C GLY A 60 -24.39 -4.15 -19.42
N LYS A 61 -25.46 -4.55 -18.73
CA LYS A 61 -25.52 -4.72 -17.26
C LYS A 61 -24.76 -5.96 -16.79
N THR A 62 -24.03 -5.83 -15.69
CA THR A 62 -23.24 -6.92 -15.11
C THR A 62 -23.04 -6.72 -13.60
N ILE A 63 -22.77 -7.81 -12.88
CA ILE A 63 -22.47 -7.80 -11.45
C ILE A 63 -20.95 -7.73 -11.28
N GLN A 64 -20.46 -6.71 -10.59
CA GLN A 64 -19.03 -6.50 -10.31
C GLN A 64 -18.77 -6.39 -8.81
N LYS A 65 -17.48 -6.30 -8.44
CA LYS A 65 -17.04 -6.21 -7.05
C LYS A 65 -16.59 -4.79 -6.69
N GLN A 66 -16.99 -4.34 -5.51
CA GLN A 66 -16.51 -3.09 -4.91
C GLN A 66 -16.00 -3.37 -3.48
N LEU A 67 -15.05 -2.57 -2.99
CA LEU A 67 -14.64 -2.61 -1.58
C LEU A 67 -15.84 -2.39 -0.67
N ALA A 68 -16.07 -3.33 0.24
CA ALA A 68 -17.17 -3.26 1.19
C ALA A 68 -16.82 -2.39 2.40
N GLY A 69 -17.83 -1.76 3.00
CA GLY A 69 -17.72 -1.04 4.25
C GLY A 69 -17.33 0.44 4.13
N LYS A 70 -16.94 1.04 5.25
CA LYS A 70 -16.57 2.47 5.32
C LYS A 70 -15.11 2.68 4.90
N LYS A 71 -14.80 3.91 4.50
CA LYS A 71 -13.44 4.33 4.13
C LYS A 71 -12.45 4.05 5.26
N LEU A 72 -11.28 3.51 4.90
CA LEU A 72 -10.17 3.31 5.83
C LEU A 72 -9.57 4.65 6.25
N ALA A 73 -9.07 4.71 7.49
CA ALA A 73 -8.35 5.87 8.01
C ALA A 73 -6.85 5.56 8.10
N VAL A 74 -6.02 6.48 7.62
CA VAL A 74 -4.56 6.42 7.75
C VAL A 74 -4.14 7.46 8.78
N VAL A 75 -3.41 7.04 9.81
CA VAL A 75 -3.00 7.91 10.92
C VAL A 75 -1.47 7.97 10.97
N PRO A 76 -0.84 9.01 10.40
CA PRO A 76 0.61 9.16 10.43
C PRO A 76 1.09 9.65 11.80
N ILE A 77 2.21 9.11 12.28
CA ILE A 77 2.91 9.62 13.47
C ILE A 77 3.89 10.71 13.04
N LEU A 78 3.71 11.92 13.59
CA LEU A 78 4.53 13.06 13.20
C LEU A 78 5.97 12.96 13.73
N ARG A 79 6.99 13.44 12.99
CA ARG A 79 6.93 14.07 11.65
C ARG A 79 7.17 13.11 10.49
N ALA A 80 7.97 12.07 10.71
CA ALA A 80 8.45 11.17 9.66
C ALA A 80 7.34 10.30 9.03
N GLY A 81 6.18 10.16 9.69
CA GLY A 81 5.04 9.44 9.12
C GLY A 81 4.32 10.17 7.98
N LEU A 82 4.69 11.41 7.65
CA LEU A 82 4.08 12.17 6.55
C LEU A 82 4.69 11.87 5.17
N GLY A 83 5.83 11.18 5.11
CA GLY A 83 6.66 11.07 3.92
C GLY A 83 7.88 11.97 4.00
#